data_AF-A0A921KCW0-F1
#
_entry.id   AF-A0A921KCW0-F1
#
_cell.length_a   1.000
_cell.length_b   1.000
_cell.length_c   1.000
_cell.angle_alpha   90.00
_cell.angle_beta   90.00
_cell.angle_gamma   90.00
#
_symmetry.space_group_name_H-M   'P 1'
#
loop_
_entity.id
_entity.type
_entity.pdbx_description
1 polymer ?
#
loop_
_entity_poly.entity_id
_entity_poly.type
_entity_poly.pdbx_seq_one_letter_code
_entity_poly.pdbx_strand_id
1 'polypeptide(L)'
;MSLTKEQLQKQILASQRKQRADFILRNAQVADVFSLRWIRADIIITNGVIVAVDEHGLFEAAQEEDATGQFVIPGLIDGHIHIESSLVTPSEFSRVMLPHGVTAVITDPHEIANVAGAEGIQFMIDDAASCEMDIFVMLPSSVPATPFEHAGAVLRASDLQPFLANESVLGLAEVMDFPSVLNAESEIIDKLLMAREANVMIDGHCAGLNSDQIRGYRAAGIHTDHECVTAEEALDRVSQGMHVLIREGSAAKNLRALLPAVTPQNARRFLFCTDDKHLDELLEEGSIDYAIRLAIQDGMEPLQAIQLATINAAECYRLDNRGAIAPGFVADLVLIDDIASFRAQSVWKNGVKVAENGQMLSLRDEKSPPSSRITKTVHLPELTVDDFAIPFTNEGLAHVMEIIPNQLMTYKKVLQVPVESGFFKQDSQQDLLKLAVIERHNRLGTIGLGIVNGFGLRRGAVATTVAHDSHNVIVLGVSDEDMLIAAEELHRMQGGFVIVNEGKVLASLALPIAGLMTDRPAVETTANLHKLHSALHELHPDLDFHLFLTLSFLSLPVIPELKLTDTGLFDVNEFRHISIQAD
;
A
#
# COMPACT_ATOMS: atom_id res chain seq x y z
N MET A 1 18.71 9.49 -15.22
CA MET A 1 19.99 9.63 -15.96
C MET A 1 19.97 10.90 -16.80
N SER A 2 21.06 11.67 -16.79
CA SER A 2 21.17 12.86 -17.62
C SER A 2 21.31 12.51 -19.10
N LEU A 3 20.54 13.19 -19.95
CA LEU A 3 20.58 13.02 -21.40
C LEU A 3 21.90 13.54 -21.96
N THR A 4 22.62 12.71 -22.71
CA THR A 4 23.85 13.14 -23.40
C THR A 4 23.52 14.06 -24.58
N LYS A 5 24.50 14.89 -24.98
CA LYS A 5 24.37 15.78 -26.13
C LYS A 5 24.03 14.99 -27.40
N GLU A 6 24.69 13.85 -27.61
CA GLU A 6 24.49 12.99 -28.76
C GLU A 6 23.07 12.39 -28.76
N GLN A 7 22.57 11.95 -27.60
CA GLN A 7 21.20 11.43 -27.47
C GLN A 7 20.15 12.50 -27.80
N LEU A 8 20.32 13.73 -27.29
CA LEU A 8 19.41 14.83 -27.60
C LEU A 8 19.44 15.20 -29.09
N GLN A 9 20.64 15.29 -29.68
CA GLN A 9 20.77 15.55 -31.12
C GLN A 9 20.07 14.48 -31.96
N LYS A 10 20.22 13.20 -31.59
CA LYS A 10 19.55 12.08 -32.25
C LYS A 10 18.02 12.20 -32.15
N GLN A 11 17.48 12.48 -30.96
CA GLN A 11 16.04 12.69 -30.77
C GLN A 11 15.49 13.82 -31.63
N ILE A 12 16.19 14.96 -31.70
CA ILE A 12 15.81 16.10 -32.55
C ILE A 12 15.88 15.74 -34.04
N LEU A 13 16.93 15.07 -34.49
CA LEU A 13 17.07 14.70 -35.90
C LEU A 13 16.03 13.65 -36.31
N ALA A 14 15.74 12.68 -35.43
CA ALA A 14 14.71 11.68 -35.65
C ALA A 14 13.32 12.31 -35.73
N SER A 15 12.95 13.22 -34.81
CA SER A 15 11.64 13.91 -34.83
C SER A 15 11.40 14.71 -36.11
N GLN A 16 12.48 15.17 -36.76
CA GLN A 16 12.44 15.91 -38.01
C GLN A 16 12.62 15.02 -39.26
N ARG A 17 12.62 13.68 -39.11
CA ARG A 17 12.86 12.70 -40.18
C ARG A 17 14.20 12.88 -40.91
N LYS A 18 15.19 13.49 -40.25
CA LYS A 18 16.55 13.65 -40.77
C LYS A 18 17.43 12.43 -40.45
N GLN A 19 16.96 11.58 -39.55
CA GLN A 19 17.60 10.33 -39.15
C GLN A 19 16.51 9.30 -38.84
N ARG A 20 16.82 8.00 -39.01
CA ARG A 20 15.93 6.92 -38.60
C ARG A 20 15.75 6.91 -37.08
N ALA A 21 14.52 6.66 -36.64
CA ALA A 21 14.21 6.41 -35.24
C ALA A 21 14.67 5.01 -34.80
N ASP A 22 14.61 4.73 -33.50
CA ASP A 22 15.01 3.42 -32.97
C ASP A 22 13.91 2.38 -33.17
N PHE A 23 12.67 2.75 -32.83
CA PHE A 23 11.52 1.87 -32.89
C PHE A 23 10.27 2.62 -33.34
N ILE A 24 9.38 1.94 -34.06
CA ILE A 24 8.03 2.42 -34.39
C ILE A 24 6.99 1.36 -34.02
N LEU A 25 5.97 1.77 -33.28
CA LEU A 25 4.73 1.02 -33.14
C LEU A 25 3.71 1.54 -34.16
N ARG A 26 3.42 0.75 -35.19
CA ARG A 26 2.64 1.14 -36.37
C ARG A 26 1.14 1.02 -36.13
N ASN A 27 0.34 1.88 -36.76
CA ASN A 27 -1.11 1.75 -36.93
C ASN A 27 -1.96 1.62 -35.64
N ALA A 28 -1.47 2.12 -34.50
CA ALA A 28 -2.17 2.04 -33.22
C ALA A 28 -3.39 2.97 -33.14
N GLN A 29 -4.38 2.62 -32.33
CA GLN A 29 -5.36 3.55 -31.77
C GLN A 29 -4.79 4.18 -30.50
N VAL A 30 -4.15 5.34 -30.64
CA VAL A 30 -3.43 6.04 -29.57
C VAL A 30 -4.38 6.86 -28.70
N ALA A 31 -4.29 6.72 -27.38
CA ALA A 31 -5.01 7.56 -26.43
C ALA A 31 -4.37 8.97 -26.31
N ASP A 32 -5.04 9.97 -26.86
CA ASP A 32 -4.75 11.39 -26.58
C ASP A 32 -5.48 11.78 -25.28
N VAL A 33 -4.80 11.56 -24.16
CA VAL A 33 -5.32 11.81 -22.80
C VAL A 33 -5.44 13.30 -22.47
N PHE A 34 -4.87 14.19 -23.28
CA PHE A 34 -5.06 15.63 -23.14
C PHE A 34 -6.38 16.08 -23.71
N SER A 35 -6.75 15.55 -24.89
CA SER A 35 -7.96 15.94 -25.60
C SER A 35 -9.12 14.94 -25.45
N LEU A 36 -8.88 13.83 -24.73
CA LEU A 36 -9.82 12.71 -24.55
C LEU A 36 -10.37 12.19 -25.89
N ARG A 37 -9.47 11.85 -26.82
CA ARG A 37 -9.81 11.19 -28.10
C ARG A 37 -8.87 10.06 -28.46
N TRP A 38 -9.34 9.15 -29.30
CA TRP A 38 -8.50 8.15 -29.96
C TRP A 38 -7.98 8.69 -31.29
N ILE A 39 -6.68 8.49 -31.55
CA ILE A 39 -6.02 8.91 -32.79
C ILE A 39 -5.39 7.67 -33.45
N ARG A 40 -5.66 7.44 -34.74
CA ARG A 40 -4.94 6.41 -35.48
C ARG A 40 -3.59 6.96 -35.93
N ALA A 41 -2.50 6.45 -35.36
CA ALA A 41 -1.16 6.94 -35.65
C ALA A 41 -0.06 5.89 -35.40
N ASP A 42 1.12 6.18 -35.93
CA ASP A 42 2.36 5.51 -35.56
C ASP A 42 3.00 6.22 -34.35
N ILE A 43 3.54 5.47 -33.39
CA ILE A 43 4.30 6.02 -32.25
C ILE A 43 5.80 5.85 -32.54
N ILE A 44 6.52 6.96 -32.63
CA ILE A 44 7.93 6.98 -33.03
C ILE A 44 8.82 7.17 -31.81
N ILE A 45 9.74 6.24 -31.55
CA ILE A 45 10.54 6.21 -30.33
C ILE A 45 12.03 6.30 -30.64
N THR A 46 12.76 7.12 -29.88
CA THR A 46 14.23 7.24 -29.96
C THR A 46 14.82 7.48 -28.58
N ASN A 47 15.83 6.67 -28.20
CA ASN A 47 16.44 6.67 -26.88
C ASN A 47 15.40 6.62 -25.73
N GLY A 48 14.38 5.77 -25.88
CA GLY A 48 13.33 5.56 -24.88
C GLY A 48 12.31 6.70 -24.72
N VAL A 49 12.33 7.69 -25.61
CA VAL A 49 11.41 8.84 -25.60
C VAL A 49 10.61 8.86 -26.89
N ILE A 50 9.34 9.23 -26.80
CA ILE A 50 8.47 9.44 -27.95
C ILE A 50 8.93 10.73 -28.65
N VAL A 51 9.27 10.64 -29.93
CA VAL A 51 9.73 11.81 -30.73
C VAL A 51 8.68 12.32 -31.69
N ALA A 52 7.67 11.51 -32.02
CA ALA A 52 6.52 11.87 -32.84
C ALA A 52 5.35 10.90 -32.61
N VAL A 53 4.14 11.41 -32.81
CA VAL A 53 2.91 10.63 -33.04
C VAL A 53 2.48 10.99 -34.47
N ASP A 54 2.60 10.04 -35.40
CA ASP A 54 2.51 10.31 -36.84
C ASP A 54 1.28 9.64 -37.47
N GLU A 55 0.29 10.46 -37.84
CA GLU A 55 -0.93 10.03 -38.52
C GLU A 55 -0.71 9.72 -40.02
N HIS A 56 0.47 10.02 -40.57
CA HIS A 56 0.74 9.94 -42.00
C HIS A 56 1.69 8.81 -42.41
N GLY A 57 2.33 8.11 -41.46
CA GLY A 57 3.23 6.98 -41.72
C GLY A 57 4.49 7.35 -42.50
N LEU A 58 5.07 8.52 -42.22
CA LEU A 58 6.21 9.11 -42.94
C LEU A 58 7.58 8.85 -42.29
N PHE A 59 7.60 8.23 -41.12
CA PHE A 59 8.85 7.92 -40.40
C PHE A 59 9.37 6.51 -40.73
N GLU A 60 10.69 6.37 -40.64
CA GLU A 60 11.42 5.10 -40.74
C GLU A 60 12.17 4.84 -39.43
N ALA A 61 12.23 3.57 -39.00
CA ALA A 61 12.98 3.18 -37.80
C ALA A 61 13.80 1.91 -38.01
N ALA A 62 14.74 1.66 -37.09
CA ALA A 62 15.54 0.44 -37.10
C ALA A 62 14.70 -0.83 -36.83
N GLN A 63 13.70 -0.72 -35.96
CA GLN A 63 12.76 -1.79 -35.62
C GLN A 63 11.32 -1.27 -35.73
N GLU A 64 10.39 -2.16 -36.08
CA GLU A 64 8.97 -1.83 -36.22
C GLU A 64 8.10 -2.99 -35.73
N GLU A 65 6.96 -2.66 -35.14
CA GLU A 65 5.92 -3.61 -34.73
C GLU A 65 4.55 -3.07 -35.15
N ASP A 66 3.63 -3.94 -35.59
CA ASP A 66 2.28 -3.53 -36.03
C ASP A 66 1.26 -3.68 -34.90
N ALA A 67 0.55 -2.59 -34.61
CA ALA A 67 -0.52 -2.51 -33.62
C ALA A 67 -1.90 -2.29 -34.28
N THR A 68 -2.07 -2.76 -35.53
CA THR A 68 -3.31 -2.55 -36.29
C THR A 68 -4.51 -3.15 -35.53
N GLY A 69 -5.49 -2.29 -35.23
CA GLY A 69 -6.72 -2.69 -34.53
C GLY A 69 -6.60 -2.77 -33.02
N GLN A 70 -5.43 -2.45 -32.47
CA GLN A 70 -5.16 -2.43 -31.03
C GLN A 70 -5.09 -0.99 -30.52
N PHE A 71 -5.31 -0.83 -29.21
CA PHE A 71 -5.25 0.46 -28.54
C PHE A 71 -3.93 0.60 -27.78
N VAL A 72 -3.36 1.80 -27.79
CA VAL A 72 -2.14 2.11 -27.04
C VAL A 72 -2.42 3.28 -26.10
N ILE A 73 -2.17 3.05 -24.82
CA ILE A 73 -2.34 4.03 -23.75
C ILE A 73 -0.99 4.32 -23.09
N PRO A 74 -0.85 5.45 -22.38
CA PRO A 74 0.33 5.67 -21.54
C PRO A 74 0.43 4.58 -20.46
N GLY A 75 1.65 4.30 -20.02
CA GLY A 75 1.90 3.49 -18.83
C GLY A 75 1.12 4.01 -17.62
N LEU A 76 0.51 3.09 -16.87
CA LEU A 76 -0.32 3.42 -15.71
C LEU A 76 0.56 3.85 -14.54
N ILE A 77 0.02 4.73 -13.70
CA ILE A 77 0.69 5.26 -12.51
C ILE A 77 -0.22 5.03 -11.30
N ASP A 78 0.29 4.32 -10.30
CA ASP A 78 -0.36 4.19 -9.00
C ASP A 78 -0.02 5.40 -8.12
N GLY A 79 -1.05 6.15 -7.71
CA GLY A 79 -0.88 7.42 -7.00
C GLY A 79 -0.45 7.28 -5.54
N HIS A 80 -0.71 6.15 -4.88
CA HIS A 80 -0.35 5.91 -3.47
C HIS A 80 -0.45 4.42 -3.16
N ILE A 81 0.61 3.84 -2.60
CA ILE A 81 0.67 2.41 -2.25
C ILE A 81 1.67 2.14 -1.12
N HIS A 82 1.39 1.09 -0.35
CA HIS A 82 2.34 0.45 0.55
C HIS A 82 2.82 -0.86 -0.08
N ILE A 83 4.05 -0.89 -0.60
CA ILE A 83 4.59 -2.12 -1.23
C ILE A 83 4.68 -3.24 -0.18
N GLU A 84 4.94 -2.90 1.07
CA GLU A 84 5.00 -3.82 2.20
C GLU A 84 3.72 -4.65 2.36
N SER A 85 2.55 -4.06 2.06
CA SER A 85 1.24 -4.74 2.10
C SER A 85 1.08 -5.81 1.02
N SER A 86 1.92 -5.77 -0.02
CA SER A 86 2.05 -6.87 -1.00
C SER A 86 2.95 -8.02 -0.50
N LEU A 87 3.53 -7.90 0.70
CA LEU A 87 4.36 -8.91 1.37
C LEU A 87 5.68 -9.24 0.65
N VAL A 88 6.01 -8.56 -0.45
CA VAL A 88 7.21 -8.80 -1.25
C VAL A 88 8.03 -7.53 -1.42
N THR A 89 9.31 -7.66 -1.76
CA THR A 89 10.20 -6.52 -1.98
C THR A 89 9.78 -5.69 -3.21
N PRO A 90 10.18 -4.40 -3.31
CA PRO A 90 9.95 -3.56 -4.49
C PRO A 90 10.32 -4.24 -5.82
N SER A 91 11.43 -4.97 -5.85
CA SER A 91 11.90 -5.73 -7.01
C SER A 91 10.99 -6.88 -7.42
N GLU A 92 10.37 -7.60 -6.48
CA GLU A 92 9.37 -8.61 -6.80
C GLU A 92 8.03 -7.97 -7.16
N PHE A 93 7.62 -6.94 -6.42
CA PHE A 93 6.42 -6.16 -6.73
C PHE A 93 6.45 -5.61 -8.16
N SER A 94 7.58 -5.04 -8.60
CA SER A 94 7.79 -4.58 -9.98
C SER A 94 7.55 -5.68 -11.03
N ARG A 95 7.92 -6.94 -10.75
CA ARG A 95 7.71 -8.06 -11.69
C ARG A 95 6.25 -8.47 -11.78
N VAL A 96 5.50 -8.30 -10.70
CA VAL A 96 4.06 -8.59 -10.65
C VAL A 96 3.30 -7.48 -11.38
N MET A 97 3.66 -6.21 -11.18
CA MET A 97 2.88 -5.07 -11.66
C MET A 97 3.13 -4.66 -13.11
N LEU A 98 4.36 -4.77 -13.61
CA LEU A 98 4.68 -4.39 -14.99
C LEU A 98 3.83 -5.13 -16.03
N PRO A 99 3.58 -6.46 -15.91
CA PRO A 99 2.68 -7.16 -16.82
C PRO A 99 1.23 -6.68 -16.82
N HIS A 100 0.79 -5.96 -15.79
CA HIS A 100 -0.53 -5.31 -15.72
C HIS A 100 -0.55 -3.90 -16.34
N GLY A 101 0.60 -3.40 -16.83
CA GLY A 101 0.71 -2.09 -17.45
C GLY A 101 1.01 -0.95 -16.49
N VAL A 102 1.23 -1.23 -15.20
CA VAL A 102 1.70 -0.23 -14.23
C VAL A 102 3.19 -0.04 -14.39
N THR A 103 3.57 1.16 -14.83
CA THR A 103 4.96 1.51 -15.15
C THR A 103 5.60 2.44 -14.12
N ALA A 104 4.77 3.04 -13.25
CA ALA A 104 5.25 3.81 -12.12
C ALA A 104 4.33 3.68 -10.90
N VAL A 105 4.88 3.81 -9.71
CA VAL A 105 4.12 3.90 -8.45
C VAL A 105 4.73 4.96 -7.54
N ILE A 106 3.89 5.56 -6.69
CA ILE A 106 4.30 6.43 -5.60
C ILE A 106 4.06 5.65 -4.31
N THR A 107 5.13 5.23 -3.64
CA THR A 107 5.04 4.41 -2.43
C THR A 107 5.40 5.18 -1.17
N ASP A 108 4.64 4.94 -0.11
CA ASP A 108 4.99 5.33 1.26
C ASP A 108 5.51 4.10 2.03
N PRO A 109 6.82 4.05 2.36
CA PRO A 109 7.41 2.94 3.08
C PRO A 109 7.27 3.10 4.61
N HIS A 110 6.12 3.59 5.10
CA HIS A 110 5.94 3.88 6.52
C HIS A 110 5.98 2.61 7.38
N GLU A 111 5.64 1.47 6.80
CA GLU A 111 5.59 0.18 7.48
C GLU A 111 7.01 -0.27 7.89
N ILE A 112 7.91 -0.37 6.91
CA ILE A 112 9.31 -0.71 7.22
C ILE A 112 10.01 0.40 8.01
N ALA A 113 9.60 1.65 7.85
CA ALA A 113 10.14 2.75 8.63
C ALA A 113 9.73 2.67 10.11
N ASN A 114 8.52 2.24 10.43
CA ASN A 114 8.11 1.98 11.82
C ASN A 114 8.95 0.88 12.48
N VAL A 115 9.41 -0.12 11.72
CA VAL A 115 10.26 -1.20 12.25
C VAL A 115 11.75 -0.83 12.29
N ALA A 116 12.28 -0.24 11.21
CA ALA A 116 13.72 -0.12 10.98
C ALA A 116 14.20 1.32 10.71
N GLY A 117 13.31 2.31 10.80
CA GLY A 117 13.61 3.72 10.62
C GLY A 117 14.28 4.03 9.27
N ALA A 118 15.30 4.88 9.30
CA ALA A 118 16.03 5.30 8.11
C ALA A 118 16.69 4.14 7.34
N GLU A 119 17.04 3.04 8.02
CA GLU A 119 17.60 1.87 7.33
C GLU A 119 16.56 1.13 6.49
N GLY A 120 15.32 1.08 6.97
CA GLY A 120 14.18 0.56 6.21
C GLY A 120 13.90 1.38 4.95
N ILE A 121 13.86 2.71 5.10
CA ILE A 121 13.68 3.66 3.99
C ILE A 121 14.79 3.48 2.94
N GLN A 122 16.05 3.42 3.39
CA GLN A 122 17.18 3.24 2.47
C GLN A 122 17.10 1.91 1.71
N PHE A 123 16.70 0.83 2.38
CA PHE A 123 16.48 -0.46 1.72
C PHE A 123 15.43 -0.36 0.60
N MET A 124 14.29 0.28 0.86
CA MET A 124 13.23 0.45 -0.15
C MET A 124 13.73 1.24 -1.35
N ILE A 125 14.47 2.33 -1.13
CA ILE A 125 15.08 3.14 -2.19
C ILE A 125 16.11 2.33 -3.00
N ASP A 126 16.97 1.57 -2.34
CA ASP A 126 18.03 0.80 -3.00
C ASP A 126 17.47 -0.36 -3.83
N ASP A 127 16.47 -1.07 -3.32
CA ASP A 127 15.80 -2.16 -4.05
C ASP A 127 14.97 -1.61 -5.21
N ALA A 128 14.25 -0.51 -5.00
CA ALA A 128 13.53 0.24 -6.04
C ALA A 128 14.44 0.68 -7.20
N ALA A 129 15.66 1.14 -6.90
CA ALA A 129 16.63 1.57 -7.91
C ALA A 129 17.08 0.45 -8.87
N SER A 130 16.89 -0.82 -8.49
CA SER A 130 17.20 -1.99 -9.33
C SER A 130 16.05 -2.40 -10.27
N CYS A 131 14.85 -1.85 -10.05
CA CYS A 131 13.62 -2.24 -10.73
C CYS A 131 13.57 -1.74 -12.19
N GLU A 132 12.74 -2.40 -13.01
CA GLU A 132 12.39 -1.87 -14.34
C GLU A 132 11.27 -0.84 -14.25
N MET A 133 10.33 -1.03 -13.32
CA MET A 133 9.29 -0.05 -12.99
C MET A 133 9.90 1.17 -12.29
N ASP A 134 9.35 2.36 -12.54
CA ASP A 134 9.75 3.54 -11.77
C ASP A 134 9.04 3.52 -10.41
N ILE A 135 9.78 3.30 -9.33
CA ILE A 135 9.23 3.33 -7.97
C ILE A 135 9.71 4.60 -7.29
N PHE A 136 8.78 5.51 -7.03
CA PHE A 136 9.02 6.78 -6.35
C PHE A 136 8.64 6.67 -4.88
N VAL A 137 9.38 7.36 -4.00
CA VAL A 137 9.21 7.26 -2.54
C VAL A 137 8.69 8.57 -1.97
N MET A 138 7.69 8.49 -1.11
CA MET A 138 7.27 9.55 -0.20
C MET A 138 7.83 9.23 1.19
N LEU A 139 8.40 10.22 1.89
CA LEU A 139 9.06 10.00 3.17
C LEU A 139 8.03 9.85 4.30
N PRO A 140 8.08 8.79 5.13
CA PRO A 140 7.09 8.54 6.18
C PRO A 140 6.95 9.71 7.16
N SER A 141 5.74 10.22 7.34
CA SER A 141 5.49 11.40 8.17
C SER A 141 5.29 11.07 9.65
N SER A 142 4.75 9.89 9.97
CA SER A 142 4.18 9.56 11.28
C SER A 142 4.79 8.26 11.83
N VAL A 143 6.08 8.32 12.19
CA VAL A 143 6.82 7.19 12.78
C VAL A 143 7.33 7.58 14.18
N PRO A 144 6.74 7.03 15.26
CA PRO A 144 5.52 6.22 15.30
C PRO A 144 4.25 7.02 14.98
N ALA A 145 3.14 6.33 14.71
CA ALA A 145 1.83 6.96 14.52
C ALA A 145 1.30 7.59 15.81
N THR A 146 1.56 6.97 16.97
CA THR A 146 1.17 7.52 18.27
C THR A 146 2.30 7.45 19.31
N PRO A 147 2.33 8.38 20.30
CA PRO A 147 3.42 8.45 21.27
C PRO A 147 3.29 7.46 22.46
N PHE A 148 2.22 6.67 22.52
CA PHE A 148 1.86 5.82 23.67
C PHE A 148 1.94 4.30 23.39
N GLU A 149 2.50 3.94 22.25
CA GLU A 149 2.86 2.58 21.84
C GLU A 149 4.35 2.52 21.48
N HIS A 150 4.91 1.31 21.42
CA HIS A 150 6.33 1.12 21.13
C HIS A 150 6.54 0.53 19.73
N ALA A 151 7.00 1.37 18.80
CA ALA A 151 7.50 0.98 17.48
C ALA A 151 9.03 0.75 17.50
N GLY A 152 9.57 0.29 16.37
CA GLY A 152 11.01 0.05 16.20
C GLY A 152 11.84 1.31 15.95
N ALA A 153 11.20 2.42 15.54
CA ALA A 153 11.88 3.68 15.28
C ALA A 153 11.06 4.92 15.68
N VAL A 154 11.75 6.05 15.77
CA VAL A 154 11.18 7.39 15.83
C VAL A 154 11.90 8.22 14.77
N LEU A 155 11.16 8.82 13.84
CA LEU A 155 11.74 9.62 12.76
C LEU A 155 11.40 11.10 12.92
N ARG A 156 12.44 11.93 13.03
CA ARG A 156 12.34 13.39 13.01
C ARG A 156 12.64 13.93 11.61
N ALA A 157 12.32 15.20 11.37
CA ALA A 157 12.65 15.88 10.12
C ALA A 157 14.15 15.73 9.75
N SER A 158 15.05 15.84 10.71
CA SER A 158 16.50 15.67 10.49
C SER A 158 16.91 14.25 10.05
N ASP A 159 16.13 13.22 10.38
CA ASP A 159 16.40 11.84 9.94
C ASP A 159 15.93 11.62 8.48
N LEU A 160 14.90 12.36 8.06
CA LEU A 160 14.30 12.30 6.73
C LEU A 160 15.02 13.19 5.69
N GLN A 161 15.52 14.34 6.13
CA GLN A 161 16.14 15.35 5.28
C GLN A 161 17.23 14.81 4.33
N PRO A 162 18.11 13.87 4.71
CA PRO A 162 19.13 13.33 3.81
C PRO A 162 18.56 12.65 2.55
N PHE A 163 17.37 12.06 2.64
CA PHE A 163 16.75 11.33 1.53
C PHE A 163 16.24 12.25 0.42
N LEU A 164 15.96 13.52 0.72
CA LEU A 164 15.50 14.52 -0.26
C LEU A 164 16.53 14.84 -1.35
N ALA A 165 17.79 14.40 -1.18
CA ALA A 165 18.81 14.49 -2.22
C ALA A 165 18.64 13.43 -3.34
N ASN A 166 17.81 12.41 -3.13
CA ASN A 166 17.54 11.37 -4.12
C ASN A 166 16.40 11.80 -5.05
N GLU A 167 16.62 11.72 -6.37
CA GLU A 167 15.64 12.08 -7.40
C GLU A 167 14.36 11.21 -7.37
N SER A 168 14.41 10.00 -6.80
CA SER A 168 13.22 9.15 -6.64
C SER A 168 12.33 9.55 -5.46
N VAL A 169 12.81 10.43 -4.56
CA VAL A 169 12.03 10.90 -3.41
C VAL A 169 11.22 12.12 -3.81
N LEU A 170 9.89 12.00 -3.78
CA LEU A 170 8.97 13.02 -4.30
C LEU A 170 8.38 13.93 -3.22
N GLY A 171 8.48 13.56 -1.94
CA GLY A 171 7.82 14.33 -0.89
C GLY A 171 7.77 13.68 0.47
N LEU A 172 6.92 14.24 1.32
CA LEU A 172 6.49 13.69 2.60
C LEU A 172 5.20 12.92 2.37
N ALA A 173 5.14 11.69 2.89
CA ALA A 173 4.01 10.80 2.76
C ALA A 173 2.81 11.24 3.60
N GLU A 174 1.80 10.38 3.64
CA GLU A 174 0.49 10.68 4.19
C GLU A 174 0.53 11.18 5.64
N VAL A 175 0.20 12.46 5.84
CA VAL A 175 0.24 13.04 7.19
C VAL A 175 -0.96 12.57 8.02
N MET A 176 -0.77 11.45 8.71
CA MET A 176 -1.78 10.81 9.60
C MET A 176 -1.95 11.51 10.95
N ASP A 177 -0.92 12.19 11.44
CA ASP A 177 -0.93 12.89 12.74
C ASP A 177 -1.67 14.24 12.65
N PHE A 178 -2.96 14.15 12.31
CA PHE A 178 -3.84 15.30 12.21
C PHE A 178 -3.95 16.10 13.52
N PRO A 179 -3.96 15.49 14.73
CA PRO A 179 -4.03 16.25 15.96
C PRO A 179 -2.85 17.22 16.08
N SER A 180 -1.62 16.77 15.84
CA SER A 180 -0.45 17.64 15.95
C SER A 180 -0.40 18.70 14.84
N VAL A 181 -0.87 18.39 13.63
CA VAL A 181 -0.99 19.40 12.55
C VAL A 181 -1.97 20.51 12.96
N LEU A 182 -3.17 20.15 13.42
CA LEU A 182 -4.23 21.11 13.75
C LEU A 182 -3.91 21.93 15.00
N ASN A 183 -3.09 21.39 15.91
CA ASN A 183 -2.58 22.09 17.08
C ASN A 183 -1.24 22.82 16.83
N ALA A 184 -0.69 22.72 15.61
CA ALA A 184 0.58 23.31 15.21
C ALA A 184 1.76 22.93 16.13
N GLU A 185 1.86 21.64 16.46
CA GLU A 185 2.94 21.14 17.32
C GLU A 185 4.30 21.13 16.61
N SER A 186 5.36 21.37 17.37
CA SER A 186 6.68 21.67 16.81
C SER A 186 7.22 20.55 15.90
N GLU A 187 7.11 19.28 16.31
CA GLU A 187 7.79 18.19 15.60
C GLU A 187 7.20 17.92 14.20
N ILE A 188 5.86 17.99 14.05
CA ILE A 188 5.23 17.85 12.74
C ILE A 188 5.46 19.09 11.87
N ILE A 189 5.47 20.29 12.48
CA ILE A 189 5.79 21.53 11.77
C ILE A 189 7.21 21.48 11.19
N ASP A 190 8.18 20.91 11.90
CA ASP A 190 9.54 20.73 11.38
C ASP A 190 9.57 19.85 10.12
N LYS A 191 8.78 18.76 10.07
CA LYS A 191 8.66 17.89 8.88
C LYS A 191 7.98 18.62 7.72
N LEU A 192 6.91 19.37 8.00
CA LEU A 192 6.20 20.15 7.00
C LEU A 192 7.07 21.27 6.42
N LEU A 193 7.87 21.96 7.25
CA LEU A 193 8.83 22.97 6.81
C LEU A 193 9.96 22.35 5.99
N MET A 194 10.50 21.21 6.41
CA MET A 194 11.51 20.47 5.63
C MET A 194 11.02 20.18 4.20
N ALA A 195 9.80 19.66 4.05
CA ALA A 195 9.22 19.37 2.74
C ALA A 195 8.98 20.65 1.91
N ARG A 196 8.47 21.71 2.55
CA ARG A 196 8.25 23.02 1.90
C ARG A 196 9.54 23.67 1.42
N GLU A 197 10.59 23.65 2.23
CA GLU A 197 11.90 24.22 1.90
C GLU A 197 12.57 23.48 0.74
N ALA A 198 12.37 22.16 0.66
CA ALA A 198 12.81 21.34 -0.46
C ALA A 198 11.90 21.44 -1.70
N ASN A 199 10.76 22.14 -1.61
CA ASN A 199 9.74 22.27 -2.66
C ASN A 199 9.22 20.92 -3.19
N VAL A 200 9.09 19.94 -2.29
CA VAL A 200 8.57 18.61 -2.61
C VAL A 200 7.09 18.49 -2.23
N MET A 201 6.45 17.38 -2.62
CA MET A 201 5.04 17.13 -2.32
C MET A 201 4.82 16.80 -0.83
N ILE A 202 3.58 16.99 -0.37
CA ILE A 202 3.15 16.59 0.98
C ILE A 202 1.79 15.94 0.81
N ASP A 203 1.73 14.64 1.09
CA ASP A 203 0.52 13.85 1.02
C ASP A 203 -0.28 13.90 2.32
N GLY A 204 -1.58 13.63 2.22
CA GLY A 204 -2.50 13.74 3.35
C GLY A 204 -3.27 12.46 3.61
N HIS A 205 -3.57 12.25 4.89
CA HIS A 205 -4.50 11.26 5.40
C HIS A 205 -5.60 12.01 6.15
N CYS A 206 -6.80 12.14 5.56
CA CYS A 206 -7.85 13.00 6.11
C CYS A 206 -9.08 12.23 6.62
N ALA A 207 -8.88 10.99 7.07
CA ALA A 207 -9.94 10.15 7.62
C ALA A 207 -10.70 10.86 8.75
N GLY A 208 -12.03 10.90 8.64
CA GLY A 208 -12.90 11.49 9.66
C GLY A 208 -12.80 13.01 9.83
N LEU A 209 -11.95 13.71 9.07
CA LEU A 209 -11.81 15.16 9.17
C LEU A 209 -13.01 15.87 8.52
N ASN A 210 -13.57 16.84 9.26
CA ASN A 210 -14.60 17.72 8.74
C ASN A 210 -14.02 18.86 7.89
N SER A 211 -14.87 19.54 7.12
CA SER A 211 -14.48 20.61 6.21
C SER A 211 -13.66 21.74 6.87
N ASP A 212 -13.89 22.03 8.16
CA ASP A 212 -13.13 23.03 8.90
C ASP A 212 -11.70 22.58 9.21
N GLN A 213 -11.52 21.30 9.54
CA GLN A 213 -10.22 20.68 9.81
C GLN A 213 -9.39 20.53 8.53
N ILE A 214 -10.02 20.21 7.39
CA ILE A 214 -9.36 20.15 6.09
C ILE A 214 -8.70 21.50 5.73
N ARG A 215 -9.30 22.64 6.12
CA ARG A 215 -8.66 23.95 5.94
C ARG A 215 -7.33 24.06 6.69
N GLY A 216 -7.21 23.44 7.86
CA GLY A 216 -5.96 23.35 8.61
C GLY A 216 -4.89 22.59 7.84
N TYR A 217 -5.24 21.45 7.27
CA TYR A 217 -4.38 20.65 6.40
C TYR A 217 -3.91 21.44 5.17
N ARG A 218 -4.81 22.17 4.52
CA ARG A 218 -4.45 23.04 3.39
C ARG A 218 -3.52 24.18 3.80
N ALA A 219 -3.76 24.79 4.96
CA ALA A 219 -2.86 25.81 5.51
C ALA A 219 -1.47 25.24 5.81
N ALA A 220 -1.38 23.97 6.23
CA ALA A 220 -0.15 23.20 6.43
C ALA A 220 0.53 22.79 5.11
N GLY A 221 -0.15 22.91 3.97
CA GLY A 221 0.40 22.61 2.64
C GLY A 221 0.31 21.14 2.26
N ILE A 222 -0.65 20.40 2.84
CA ILE A 222 -0.94 19.00 2.53
C ILE A 222 -1.89 18.96 1.32
N HIS A 223 -1.52 18.28 0.23
CA HIS A 223 -2.14 18.46 -1.11
C HIS A 223 -3.12 17.38 -1.56
N THR A 224 -3.04 16.20 -0.96
CA THR A 224 -3.75 15.00 -1.42
C THR A 224 -4.55 14.38 -0.27
N ASP A 225 -5.51 13.55 -0.61
CA ASP A 225 -6.28 12.74 0.35
C ASP A 225 -6.75 11.46 -0.35
N HIS A 226 -6.51 10.30 0.27
CA HIS A 226 -7.05 9.00 -0.17
C HIS A 226 -8.14 8.45 0.76
N GLU A 227 -8.47 9.17 1.85
CA GLU A 227 -9.36 8.68 2.91
C GLU A 227 -10.85 9.03 2.74
N CYS A 228 -11.23 9.61 1.59
CA CYS A 228 -12.63 9.89 1.29
C CYS A 228 -13.42 8.58 1.20
N VAL A 229 -14.54 8.48 1.91
CA VAL A 229 -15.44 7.31 1.85
C VAL A 229 -16.75 7.61 1.15
N THR A 230 -17.05 8.89 0.89
CA THR A 230 -18.23 9.35 0.16
C THR A 230 -17.90 10.36 -0.94
N ALA A 231 -18.74 10.41 -1.98
CA ALA A 231 -18.63 11.42 -3.02
C ALA A 231 -18.75 12.87 -2.48
N GLU A 232 -19.48 13.08 -1.38
CA GLU A 232 -19.61 14.40 -0.75
C GLU A 232 -18.28 14.87 -0.14
N GLU A 233 -17.59 14.00 0.60
CA GLU A 233 -16.26 14.29 1.13
C GLU A 233 -15.28 14.58 0.00
N ALA A 234 -15.26 13.75 -1.05
CA ALA A 234 -14.38 13.98 -2.20
C ALA A 234 -14.62 15.34 -2.87
N LEU A 235 -15.87 15.77 -3.02
CA LEU A 235 -16.20 17.10 -3.54
C LEU A 235 -15.77 18.22 -2.59
N ASP A 236 -15.88 18.04 -1.28
CA ASP A 236 -15.34 18.98 -0.28
C ASP A 236 -13.81 19.12 -0.44
N ARG A 237 -13.05 18.02 -0.52
CA ARG A 237 -11.59 18.05 -0.75
C ARG A 237 -11.22 18.78 -2.04
N VAL A 238 -11.92 18.48 -3.13
CA VAL A 238 -11.74 19.18 -4.42
C VAL A 238 -12.03 20.67 -4.31
N SER A 239 -13.09 21.07 -3.59
CA SER A 239 -13.44 22.48 -3.38
C SER A 239 -12.39 23.26 -2.59
N GLN A 240 -11.63 22.56 -1.74
CA GLN A 240 -10.51 23.09 -0.97
C GLN A 240 -9.15 22.95 -1.70
N GLY A 241 -9.20 22.56 -2.97
CA GLY A 241 -8.04 22.53 -3.87
C GLY A 241 -7.09 21.37 -3.62
N MET A 242 -7.59 20.24 -3.10
CA MET A 242 -6.84 18.97 -3.00
C MET A 242 -6.98 18.13 -4.25
N HIS A 243 -6.09 17.16 -4.41
CA HIS A 243 -6.34 16.00 -5.26
C HIS A 243 -6.90 14.86 -4.42
N VAL A 244 -7.89 14.15 -4.95
CA VAL A 244 -8.48 12.97 -4.31
C VAL A 244 -7.94 11.73 -5.01
N LEU A 245 -7.28 10.88 -4.23
CA LEU A 245 -6.73 9.61 -4.67
C LEU A 245 -7.80 8.55 -4.39
N ILE A 246 -8.43 8.05 -5.44
CA ILE A 246 -9.53 7.10 -5.35
C ILE A 246 -8.94 5.70 -5.14
N ARG A 247 -9.02 5.19 -3.90
CA ARG A 247 -8.47 3.89 -3.53
C ARG A 247 -9.36 2.69 -3.89
N GLU A 248 -8.70 1.61 -4.30
CA GLU A 248 -9.28 0.29 -4.47
C GLU A 248 -8.30 -0.82 -4.04
N GLY A 249 -8.11 -0.95 -2.72
CA GLY A 249 -7.21 -1.91 -2.08
C GLY A 249 -7.92 -3.14 -1.51
N SER A 250 -7.17 -4.04 -0.87
CA SER A 250 -7.69 -5.20 -0.13
C SER A 250 -8.48 -4.77 1.11
N ALA A 251 -7.95 -3.77 1.83
CA ALA A 251 -8.49 -3.33 3.12
C ALA A 251 -9.64 -2.31 2.99
N ALA A 252 -9.57 -1.48 1.95
CA ALA A 252 -10.54 -0.41 1.70
C ALA A 252 -10.87 -0.29 0.21
N LYS A 253 -12.16 -0.42 -0.13
CA LYS A 253 -12.69 -0.41 -1.51
C LYS A 253 -13.66 0.76 -1.67
N ASN A 254 -13.14 1.94 -2.05
CA ASN A 254 -13.92 3.19 -2.07
C ASN A 254 -14.25 3.68 -3.48
N LEU A 255 -13.70 3.06 -4.53
CA LEU A 255 -13.82 3.54 -5.89
C LEU A 255 -15.28 3.81 -6.26
N ARG A 256 -16.15 2.82 -6.13
CA ARG A 256 -17.57 2.94 -6.50
C ARG A 256 -18.31 4.05 -5.74
N ALA A 257 -17.97 4.25 -4.47
CA ALA A 257 -18.59 5.26 -3.63
C ALA A 257 -18.14 6.68 -4.01
N LEU A 258 -16.93 6.83 -4.58
CA LEU A 258 -16.35 8.10 -4.97
C LEU A 258 -16.59 8.47 -6.44
N LEU A 259 -16.80 7.50 -7.35
CA LEU A 259 -17.04 7.77 -8.78
C LEU A 259 -18.08 8.87 -9.05
N PRO A 260 -19.21 8.97 -8.30
CA PRO A 260 -20.19 10.04 -8.52
C PRO A 260 -19.64 11.47 -8.34
N ALA A 261 -18.50 11.66 -7.66
CA ALA A 261 -17.84 12.96 -7.51
C ALA A 261 -17.06 13.40 -8.76
N VAL A 262 -16.74 12.46 -9.66
CA VAL A 262 -15.91 12.70 -10.83
C VAL A 262 -16.76 13.17 -11.99
N THR A 263 -16.42 14.35 -12.53
CA THR A 263 -17.05 14.97 -13.69
C THR A 263 -15.97 15.41 -14.69
N PRO A 264 -16.28 15.55 -15.98
CA PRO A 264 -15.30 16.07 -16.95
C PRO A 264 -14.68 17.43 -16.56
N GLN A 265 -15.39 18.26 -15.79
CA GLN A 265 -14.93 19.59 -15.37
C GLN A 265 -13.93 19.54 -14.21
N ASN A 266 -14.01 18.52 -13.34
CA ASN A 266 -13.16 18.41 -12.16
C ASN A 266 -12.24 17.17 -12.19
N ALA A 267 -12.32 16.33 -13.22
CA ALA A 267 -11.59 15.05 -13.30
C ALA A 267 -10.09 15.17 -13.06
N ARG A 268 -9.50 16.32 -13.41
CA ARG A 268 -8.08 16.67 -13.17
C ARG A 268 -7.69 16.77 -11.69
N ARG A 269 -8.65 16.68 -10.77
CA ARG A 269 -8.44 16.61 -9.31
C ARG A 269 -8.53 15.18 -8.77
N PHE A 270 -8.71 14.20 -9.64
CA PHE A 270 -8.82 12.79 -9.25
C PHE A 270 -7.72 11.98 -9.94
N LEU A 271 -7.24 10.98 -9.23
CA LEU A 271 -6.35 9.94 -9.71
C LEU A 271 -6.69 8.65 -8.97
N PHE A 272 -6.27 7.50 -9.48
CA PHE A 272 -6.46 6.22 -8.79
C PHE A 272 -5.25 5.91 -7.91
N CYS A 273 -5.49 5.19 -6.82
CA CYS A 273 -4.46 4.57 -6.01
C CYS A 273 -4.90 3.18 -5.53
N THR A 274 -3.95 2.39 -5.06
CA THR A 274 -4.24 1.05 -4.51
C THR A 274 -4.27 1.04 -3.00
N ASP A 275 -3.46 1.89 -2.34
CA ASP A 275 -3.30 1.88 -0.88
C ASP A 275 -2.71 0.53 -0.42
N ASP A 276 -3.38 -0.22 0.48
CA ASP A 276 -3.00 -1.57 0.84
C ASP A 276 -3.61 -2.63 -0.08
N LYS A 277 -2.78 -3.45 -0.75
CA LYS A 277 -3.28 -4.62 -1.49
C LYS A 277 -2.36 -5.84 -1.40
N HIS A 278 -2.95 -6.98 -1.07
CA HIS A 278 -2.26 -8.25 -0.93
C HIS A 278 -1.81 -8.81 -2.29
N LEU A 279 -0.74 -9.62 -2.24
CA LEU A 279 -0.11 -10.20 -3.44
C LEU A 279 -1.04 -11.06 -4.30
N ASP A 280 -1.92 -11.85 -3.67
CA ASP A 280 -2.86 -12.72 -4.36
C ASP A 280 -3.92 -11.92 -5.11
N GLU A 281 -4.52 -10.89 -4.49
CA GLU A 281 -5.42 -9.97 -5.18
C GLU A 281 -4.70 -9.17 -6.27
N LEU A 282 -3.45 -8.75 -6.06
CA LEU A 282 -2.63 -8.10 -7.09
C LEU A 282 -2.38 -8.99 -8.31
N LEU A 283 -2.18 -10.29 -8.11
CA LEU A 283 -2.00 -11.25 -9.21
C LEU A 283 -3.31 -11.57 -9.96
N GLU A 284 -4.43 -11.63 -9.24
CA GLU A 284 -5.73 -11.99 -9.80
C GLU A 284 -6.45 -10.81 -10.45
N GLU A 285 -6.49 -9.68 -9.75
CA GLU A 285 -7.20 -8.47 -10.17
C GLU A 285 -6.27 -7.45 -10.81
N GLY A 286 -5.00 -7.37 -10.42
CA GLY A 286 -4.16 -6.22 -10.72
C GLY A 286 -4.38 -5.07 -9.74
N SER A 287 -4.02 -3.85 -10.15
CA SER A 287 -4.07 -2.64 -9.34
C SER A 287 -4.85 -1.53 -10.05
N ILE A 288 -4.16 -0.60 -10.71
CA ILE A 288 -4.79 0.52 -11.41
C ILE A 288 -5.54 0.06 -12.67
N ASP A 289 -5.08 -1.00 -13.32
CA ASP A 289 -5.83 -1.65 -14.41
C ASP A 289 -7.19 -2.17 -13.92
N TYR A 290 -7.26 -2.70 -12.69
CA TYR A 290 -8.53 -3.08 -12.07
C TYR A 290 -9.43 -1.87 -11.79
N ALA A 291 -8.88 -0.79 -11.24
CA ALA A 291 -9.62 0.44 -10.98
C ALA A 291 -10.26 1.00 -12.26
N ILE A 292 -9.54 0.96 -13.39
CA ILE A 292 -10.07 1.36 -14.69
C ILE A 292 -11.21 0.45 -15.14
N ARG A 293 -11.07 -0.89 -14.99
CA ARG A 293 -12.13 -1.85 -15.33
C ARG A 293 -13.40 -1.57 -14.53
N LEU A 294 -13.28 -1.34 -13.23
CA LEU A 294 -14.40 -1.01 -12.36
C LEU A 294 -15.06 0.32 -12.75
N ALA A 295 -14.26 1.37 -13.00
CA ALA A 295 -14.77 2.66 -13.40
C ALA A 295 -15.56 2.60 -14.73
N ILE A 296 -15.05 1.87 -15.72
CA ILE A 296 -15.73 1.65 -17.00
C ILE A 296 -17.02 0.85 -16.81
N GLN A 297 -16.99 -0.21 -15.99
CA GLN A 297 -18.18 -1.01 -15.67
C GLN A 297 -19.28 -0.18 -15.01
N ASP A 298 -18.91 0.80 -14.20
CA ASP A 298 -19.82 1.73 -13.53
C ASP A 298 -20.20 2.95 -14.40
N GLY A 299 -19.77 2.96 -15.67
CA GLY A 299 -20.23 3.91 -16.69
C GLY A 299 -19.31 5.11 -16.95
N MET A 300 -18.09 5.13 -16.42
CA MET A 300 -17.10 6.14 -16.78
C MET A 300 -16.61 5.95 -18.23
N GLU A 301 -16.49 7.04 -18.98
CA GLU A 301 -15.89 7.01 -20.32
C GLU A 301 -14.43 6.51 -20.24
N PRO A 302 -14.02 5.53 -21.08
CA PRO A 302 -12.71 4.89 -20.95
C PRO A 302 -11.50 5.84 -20.97
N LEU A 303 -11.51 6.85 -21.84
CA LEU A 303 -10.42 7.84 -21.89
C LEU A 303 -10.37 8.71 -20.64
N GLN A 304 -11.51 8.92 -19.96
CA GLN A 304 -11.53 9.63 -18.69
C GLN A 304 -10.89 8.78 -17.58
N ALA A 305 -11.19 7.47 -17.53
CA ALA A 305 -10.55 6.55 -16.59
C ALA A 305 -9.04 6.43 -16.85
N ILE A 306 -8.61 6.31 -18.11
CA ILE A 306 -7.20 6.33 -18.49
C ILE A 306 -6.54 7.65 -18.08
N GLN A 307 -7.22 8.79 -18.24
CA GLN A 307 -6.68 10.10 -17.82
C GLN A 307 -6.42 10.16 -16.30
N LEU A 308 -7.34 9.62 -15.49
CA LEU A 308 -7.17 9.50 -14.02
C LEU A 308 -5.96 8.62 -13.67
N ALA A 309 -5.77 7.52 -14.40
CA ALA A 309 -4.71 6.53 -14.17
C ALA A 309 -3.33 6.90 -14.72
N THR A 310 -3.20 8.01 -15.45
CA THR A 310 -1.97 8.35 -16.18
C THR A 310 -1.57 9.79 -15.92
N ILE A 311 -1.98 10.72 -16.79
CA ILE A 311 -1.54 12.11 -16.75
C ILE A 311 -1.99 12.85 -15.48
N ASN A 312 -3.13 12.50 -14.87
CA ASN A 312 -3.55 13.13 -13.61
C ASN A 312 -2.59 12.76 -12.46
N ALA A 313 -2.22 11.49 -12.36
CA ALA A 313 -1.24 11.03 -11.39
C ALA A 313 0.14 11.66 -11.64
N ALA A 314 0.58 11.68 -12.90
CA ALA A 314 1.84 12.32 -13.28
C ALA A 314 1.88 13.80 -12.88
N GLU A 315 0.82 14.56 -13.15
CA GLU A 315 0.78 15.99 -12.80
C GLU A 315 0.65 16.25 -11.31
N CYS A 316 -0.10 15.41 -10.58
CA CYS A 316 -0.21 15.50 -9.13
C CYS A 316 1.18 15.46 -8.48
N TYR A 317 2.03 14.54 -8.95
CA TYR A 317 3.38 14.31 -8.43
C TYR A 317 4.51 14.96 -9.24
N ARG A 318 4.18 15.86 -10.18
CA ARG A 318 5.14 16.62 -11.01
C ARG A 318 6.11 15.74 -11.82
N LEU A 319 5.62 14.62 -12.33
CA LEU A 319 6.32 13.72 -13.24
C LEU A 319 6.18 14.21 -14.69
N ASP A 320 6.80 15.36 -14.99
CA ASP A 320 6.55 16.20 -16.18
C ASP A 320 6.63 15.49 -17.56
N ASN A 321 7.32 14.35 -17.66
CA ASN A 321 7.54 13.62 -18.90
C ASN A 321 6.90 12.22 -18.92
N ARG A 322 5.91 11.96 -18.06
CA ARG A 322 5.18 10.67 -17.95
C ARG A 322 3.67 10.85 -18.08
N GLY A 323 2.97 9.74 -18.22
CA GLY A 323 1.51 9.71 -18.22
C GLY A 323 0.83 10.16 -19.53
N ALA A 324 1.57 10.40 -20.61
CA ALA A 324 0.99 10.74 -21.91
C ALA A 324 1.79 10.18 -23.10
N ILE A 325 1.12 9.96 -24.23
CA ILE A 325 1.76 9.60 -25.50
C ILE A 325 1.91 10.86 -26.35
N ALA A 326 3.02 11.57 -26.18
CA ALA A 326 3.32 12.79 -26.92
C ALA A 326 4.84 13.00 -27.09
N PRO A 327 5.29 13.79 -28.09
CA PRO A 327 6.69 14.11 -28.25
C PRO A 327 7.33 14.69 -26.97
N GLY A 328 8.46 14.13 -26.54
CA GLY A 328 9.17 14.51 -25.32
C GLY A 328 8.82 13.68 -24.09
N PHE A 329 7.76 12.87 -24.13
CA PHE A 329 7.40 11.95 -23.05
C PHE A 329 8.17 10.64 -23.14
N VAL A 330 8.44 10.04 -21.98
CA VAL A 330 9.03 8.70 -21.89
C VAL A 330 8.09 7.72 -22.58
N ALA A 331 8.66 6.79 -23.35
CA ALA A 331 7.92 5.75 -24.05
C ALA A 331 7.54 4.60 -23.11
N ASP A 332 6.75 4.93 -22.09
CA ASP A 332 6.05 3.98 -21.23
C ASP A 332 4.66 3.75 -21.84
N LEU A 333 4.45 2.58 -22.44
CA LEU A 333 3.28 2.29 -23.27
C LEU A 333 2.65 0.97 -22.87
N VAL A 334 1.31 0.92 -22.90
CA VAL A 334 0.55 -0.31 -22.73
C VAL A 334 -0.30 -0.53 -23.98
N LEU A 335 -0.12 -1.67 -24.62
CA LEU A 335 -0.95 -2.14 -25.71
C LEU A 335 -2.09 -2.98 -25.14
N ILE A 336 -3.33 -2.64 -25.48
CA ILE A 336 -4.53 -3.35 -25.07
C ILE A 336 -5.35 -3.74 -26.30
N ASP A 337 -5.88 -4.96 -26.31
CA ASP A 337 -6.69 -5.46 -27.43
C ASP A 337 -8.15 -4.99 -27.35
N ASP A 338 -8.66 -4.85 -26.12
CA ASP A 338 -10.05 -4.52 -25.86
C ASP A 338 -10.16 -3.58 -24.65
N ILE A 339 -10.83 -2.46 -24.86
CA ILE A 339 -11.04 -1.43 -23.84
C ILE A 339 -11.91 -1.95 -22.69
N ALA A 340 -12.89 -2.82 -22.97
CA ALA A 340 -13.83 -3.28 -21.95
C ALA A 340 -13.17 -4.23 -20.94
N SER A 341 -12.34 -5.17 -21.43
CA SER A 341 -11.57 -6.06 -20.56
C SER A 341 -10.30 -5.43 -20.01
N PHE A 342 -9.77 -4.38 -20.65
CA PHE A 342 -8.60 -3.60 -20.23
C PHE A 342 -7.39 -4.48 -19.83
N ARG A 343 -7.13 -5.55 -20.57
CA ARG A 343 -5.98 -6.43 -20.30
C ARG A 343 -4.77 -5.94 -21.07
N ALA A 344 -3.65 -5.75 -20.38
CA ALA A 344 -2.37 -5.44 -20.99
C ALA A 344 -1.86 -6.64 -21.80
N GLN A 345 -1.68 -6.42 -23.10
CA GLN A 345 -1.15 -7.42 -24.03
C GLN A 345 0.37 -7.32 -24.14
N SER A 346 0.89 -6.09 -24.16
CA SER A 346 2.32 -5.80 -24.16
C SER A 346 2.58 -4.49 -23.45
N VAL A 347 3.72 -4.42 -22.76
CA VAL A 347 4.13 -3.24 -21.98
C VAL A 347 5.53 -2.85 -22.37
N TRP A 348 5.71 -1.57 -22.70
CA TRP A 348 7.01 -0.97 -22.93
C TRP A 348 7.33 -0.06 -21.76
N LYS A 349 8.57 -0.14 -21.29
CA LYS A 349 9.16 0.79 -20.33
C LYS A 349 10.38 1.44 -20.97
N ASN A 350 10.46 2.76 -20.94
CA ASN A 350 11.55 3.52 -21.55
C ASN A 350 11.81 3.08 -23.02
N GLY A 351 10.74 2.80 -23.77
CA GLY A 351 10.77 2.38 -25.17
C GLY A 351 11.23 0.93 -25.43
N VAL A 352 11.43 0.12 -24.39
CA VAL A 352 11.80 -1.29 -24.51
C VAL A 352 10.61 -2.14 -24.08
N LYS A 353 10.22 -3.15 -24.89
CA LYS A 353 9.17 -4.11 -24.50
C LYS A 353 9.67 -4.96 -23.31
N VAL A 354 9.01 -4.85 -22.17
CA VAL A 354 9.41 -5.50 -20.91
C VAL A 354 8.47 -6.62 -20.48
N ALA A 355 7.21 -6.58 -20.91
CA ALA A 355 6.24 -7.63 -20.62
C ALA A 355 5.33 -7.90 -21.82
N GLU A 356 4.85 -9.14 -21.93
CA GLU A 356 3.93 -9.61 -22.96
C GLU A 356 3.07 -10.76 -22.43
N ASN A 357 1.78 -10.81 -22.78
CA ASN A 357 0.84 -11.86 -22.35
C ASN A 357 0.81 -12.09 -20.82
N GLY A 358 0.85 -11.02 -20.03
CA GLY A 358 0.84 -11.11 -18.56
C GLY A 358 2.13 -11.66 -17.94
N GLN A 359 3.25 -11.69 -18.69
CA GLN A 359 4.55 -12.17 -18.21
C GLN A 359 5.67 -11.20 -18.52
N MET A 360 6.64 -11.09 -17.61
CA MET A 360 7.89 -10.37 -17.84
C MET A 360 8.75 -11.07 -18.91
N LEU A 361 9.32 -10.29 -19.83
CA LEU A 361 10.23 -10.77 -20.88
C LEU A 361 11.69 -10.86 -20.40
N SER A 362 12.05 -10.08 -19.39
CA SER A 362 13.38 -10.10 -18.79
C SER A 362 13.26 -10.29 -17.28
N LEU A 363 14.11 -11.16 -16.73
CA LEU A 363 14.28 -11.33 -15.29
C LEU A 363 15.67 -10.81 -14.96
N ARG A 364 15.75 -9.64 -14.32
CA ARG A 364 17.03 -9.13 -13.80
C ARG A 364 17.30 -9.79 -12.45
N ASP A 365 18.31 -10.62 -12.34
CA ASP A 365 18.52 -11.46 -11.13
C ASP A 365 19.49 -10.85 -10.10
N GLU A 366 19.93 -9.60 -10.27
CA GLU A 366 20.85 -8.97 -9.32
C GLU A 366 20.11 -8.50 -8.05
N LYS A 367 20.03 -9.37 -7.05
CA LYS A 367 19.62 -9.02 -5.69
C LYS A 367 20.83 -8.93 -4.78
N SER A 368 21.04 -7.79 -4.12
CA SER A 368 21.90 -7.74 -2.94
C SER A 368 21.11 -8.27 -1.75
N PRO A 369 21.67 -9.20 -0.94
CA PRO A 369 20.94 -9.70 0.21
C PRO A 369 20.68 -8.55 1.20
N PRO A 370 19.47 -8.45 1.78
CA PRO A 370 19.16 -7.43 2.76
C PRO A 370 20.08 -7.52 3.98
N SER A 371 20.34 -6.38 4.62
CA SER A 371 21.24 -6.32 5.77
C SER A 371 20.66 -7.07 6.97
N SER A 372 21.52 -7.59 7.85
CA SER A 372 21.04 -8.26 9.05
C SER A 372 20.27 -7.34 10.02
N ARG A 373 20.39 -6.02 9.87
CA ARG A 373 19.68 -5.04 10.71
C ARG A 373 18.19 -4.98 10.37
N ILE A 374 17.85 -5.22 9.11
CA ILE A 374 16.45 -5.30 8.65
C ILE A 374 15.94 -6.74 8.56
N THR A 375 16.79 -7.77 8.66
CA THR A 375 16.34 -9.18 8.65
C THR A 375 16.29 -9.86 10.01
N LYS A 376 16.66 -9.15 11.09
CA LYS A 376 16.62 -9.66 12.46
C LYS A 376 15.88 -8.70 13.35
N THR A 377 14.59 -8.51 13.11
CA THR A 377 13.77 -7.47 13.77
C THR A 377 12.75 -8.04 14.75
N VAL A 378 12.63 -9.36 14.88
CA VAL A 378 11.71 -9.98 15.86
C VAL A 378 12.48 -10.36 17.11
N HIS A 379 12.35 -9.53 18.14
CA HIS A 379 13.01 -9.67 19.43
C HIS A 379 11.97 -9.76 20.55
N LEU A 380 11.46 -10.97 20.75
CA LEU A 380 10.54 -11.24 21.85
C LEU A 380 11.26 -11.36 23.20
N PRO A 381 10.61 -10.99 24.32
CA PRO A 381 11.01 -11.43 25.64
C PRO A 381 10.87 -12.97 25.78
N GLU A 382 11.38 -13.54 26.87
CA GLU A 382 11.01 -14.92 27.23
C GLU A 382 9.53 -14.94 27.62
N LEU A 383 8.72 -15.69 26.88
CA LEU A 383 7.28 -15.79 27.07
C LEU A 383 6.90 -17.12 27.73
N THR A 384 5.85 -17.08 28.52
CA THR A 384 5.22 -18.22 29.17
C THR A 384 3.70 -18.16 28.94
N VAL A 385 3.01 -19.28 29.21
CA VAL A 385 1.55 -19.35 29.11
C VAL A 385 0.88 -18.32 30.05
N ASP A 386 1.49 -18.06 31.20
CA ASP A 386 0.97 -17.13 32.21
C ASP A 386 0.95 -15.67 31.71
N ASP A 387 1.79 -15.30 30.74
CA ASP A 387 1.84 -13.96 30.15
C ASP A 387 0.58 -13.62 29.33
N PHE A 388 -0.20 -14.64 28.96
CA PHE A 388 -1.49 -14.47 28.28
C PHE A 388 -2.67 -14.40 29.28
N ALA A 389 -2.47 -14.59 30.58
CA ALA A 389 -3.57 -14.63 31.54
C ALA A 389 -4.23 -13.24 31.73
N ILE A 390 -5.56 -13.16 31.55
CA ILE A 390 -6.33 -11.92 31.80
C ILE A 390 -7.04 -12.05 33.15
N PRO A 391 -6.57 -11.38 34.22
CA PRO A 391 -7.18 -11.48 35.54
C PRO A 391 -8.52 -10.73 35.60
N PHE A 392 -9.48 -11.33 36.32
CA PHE A 392 -10.81 -10.79 36.58
C PHE A 392 -11.07 -10.71 38.08
N THR A 393 -11.55 -9.55 38.52
CA THR A 393 -11.94 -9.28 39.91
C THR A 393 -13.43 -9.01 40.08
N ASN A 394 -14.12 -8.64 38.99
CA ASN A 394 -15.58 -8.51 38.94
C ASN A 394 -16.25 -9.84 38.52
N GLU A 395 -17.57 -9.83 38.36
CA GLU A 395 -18.35 -11.02 37.96
C GLU A 395 -18.20 -11.38 36.47
N GLY A 396 -17.22 -10.84 35.74
CA GLY A 396 -16.98 -11.13 34.33
C GLY A 396 -17.55 -10.10 33.35
N LEU A 397 -17.77 -8.85 33.77
CA LEU A 397 -18.18 -7.78 32.86
C LEU A 397 -16.95 -7.16 32.20
N ALA A 398 -16.88 -7.13 30.86
CA ALA A 398 -15.68 -6.74 30.13
C ALA A 398 -15.96 -5.83 28.93
N HIS A 399 -15.03 -4.93 28.64
CA HIS A 399 -14.92 -4.27 27.35
C HIS A 399 -14.38 -5.28 26.32
N VAL A 400 -15.13 -5.48 25.24
CA VAL A 400 -14.81 -6.42 24.16
C VAL A 400 -14.74 -5.65 22.85
N MET A 401 -13.70 -5.94 22.07
CA MET A 401 -13.52 -5.44 20.70
C MET A 401 -14.32 -6.32 19.75
N GLU A 402 -15.39 -5.79 19.16
CA GLU A 402 -16.11 -6.52 18.10
C GLU A 402 -15.63 -6.05 16.73
N ILE A 403 -15.16 -7.00 15.92
CA ILE A 403 -14.74 -6.72 14.55
C ILE A 403 -15.96 -6.60 13.63
N ILE A 404 -15.80 -5.79 12.58
CA ILE A 404 -16.77 -5.73 11.49
C ILE A 404 -16.09 -6.38 10.28
N PRO A 405 -16.58 -7.53 9.78
CA PRO A 405 -15.97 -8.19 8.64
C PRO A 405 -15.79 -7.25 7.45
N ASN A 406 -14.61 -7.28 6.82
CA ASN A 406 -14.22 -6.44 5.69
C ASN A 406 -14.27 -4.92 5.97
N GLN A 407 -14.06 -4.48 7.22
CA GLN A 407 -13.90 -3.07 7.57
C GLN A 407 -12.75 -2.88 8.57
N LEU A 408 -12.17 -1.68 8.56
CA LEU A 408 -11.09 -1.28 9.48
C LEU A 408 -11.61 -0.92 10.88
N MET A 409 -12.90 -0.58 10.98
CA MET A 409 -13.56 -0.13 12.20
C MET A 409 -13.92 -1.30 13.12
N THR A 410 -13.92 -1.04 14.42
CA THR A 410 -14.38 -1.96 15.46
C THR A 410 -15.49 -1.31 16.29
N TYR A 411 -16.34 -2.12 16.93
CA TYR A 411 -17.25 -1.65 17.96
C TYR A 411 -16.69 -1.88 19.36
N LYS A 412 -16.91 -0.92 20.26
CA LYS A 412 -16.76 -1.11 21.70
C LYS A 412 -18.03 -1.76 22.25
N LYS A 413 -17.94 -2.99 22.76
CA LYS A 413 -19.02 -3.67 23.48
C LYS A 413 -18.69 -3.86 24.95
N VAL A 414 -19.73 -3.91 25.78
CA VAL A 414 -19.64 -4.37 27.17
C VAL A 414 -20.40 -5.69 27.25
N LEU A 415 -19.69 -6.79 27.46
CA LEU A 415 -20.24 -8.14 27.45
C LEU A 415 -19.93 -8.88 28.75
N GLN A 416 -20.81 -9.83 29.08
CA GLN A 416 -20.57 -10.81 30.12
C GLN A 416 -19.67 -11.91 29.54
N VAL A 417 -18.49 -12.11 30.12
CA VAL A 417 -17.50 -13.10 29.67
C VAL A 417 -17.33 -14.22 30.71
N PRO A 418 -16.91 -15.42 30.30
CA PRO A 418 -16.67 -16.50 31.24
C PRO A 418 -15.39 -16.22 32.05
N VAL A 419 -15.50 -16.39 33.37
CA VAL A 419 -14.37 -16.28 34.30
C VAL A 419 -14.24 -17.61 35.03
N GLU A 420 -13.06 -18.22 34.93
CA GLU A 420 -12.71 -19.46 35.61
C GLU A 420 -11.48 -19.22 36.50
N SER A 421 -11.58 -19.57 37.78
CA SER A 421 -10.50 -19.39 38.76
C SER A 421 -9.92 -17.96 38.84
N GLY A 422 -10.74 -16.94 38.55
CA GLY A 422 -10.32 -15.53 38.59
C GLY A 422 -9.67 -15.02 37.30
N PHE A 423 -9.73 -15.77 36.20
CA PHE A 423 -9.20 -15.37 34.90
C PHE A 423 -10.25 -15.52 33.81
N PHE A 424 -10.19 -14.68 32.79
CA PHE A 424 -11.00 -14.86 31.58
C PHE A 424 -10.70 -16.22 30.94
N LYS A 425 -11.78 -16.92 30.57
CA LYS A 425 -11.72 -18.16 29.82
C LYS A 425 -12.31 -17.92 28.43
N GLN A 426 -11.54 -18.22 27.38
CA GLN A 426 -12.01 -18.12 26.00
C GLN A 426 -13.27 -18.97 25.79
N ASP A 427 -14.22 -18.47 25.00
CA ASP A 427 -15.46 -19.16 24.66
C ASP A 427 -15.69 -19.10 23.14
N SER A 428 -15.29 -20.15 22.46
CA SER A 428 -15.48 -20.31 21.01
C SER A 428 -16.95 -20.40 20.58
N GLN A 429 -17.89 -20.70 21.49
CA GLN A 429 -19.32 -20.74 21.15
C GLN A 429 -19.92 -19.34 21.07
N GLN A 430 -19.45 -18.45 21.96
CA GLN A 430 -19.80 -17.02 21.95
C GLN A 430 -18.81 -16.18 21.14
N ASP A 431 -17.80 -16.82 20.54
CA ASP A 431 -16.70 -16.19 19.82
C ASP A 431 -16.01 -15.11 20.65
N LEU A 432 -15.66 -15.46 21.89
CA LEU A 432 -14.88 -14.62 22.79
C LEU A 432 -13.45 -15.14 22.83
N LEU A 433 -12.59 -14.50 22.05
CA LEU A 433 -11.20 -14.92 21.85
C LEU A 433 -10.24 -14.00 22.61
N LYS A 434 -9.05 -14.52 22.89
CA LYS A 434 -7.97 -13.75 23.49
C LYS A 434 -7.11 -13.13 22.40
N LEU A 435 -6.79 -11.85 22.56
CA LEU A 435 -5.86 -11.10 21.73
C LEU A 435 -4.68 -10.65 22.58
N ALA A 436 -3.47 -10.78 22.05
CA ALA A 436 -2.25 -10.26 22.65
C ALA A 436 -1.45 -9.45 21.62
N VAL A 437 -0.95 -8.29 22.03
CA VAL A 437 0.03 -7.50 21.28
C VAL A 437 1.31 -7.44 22.10
N ILE A 438 2.39 -7.98 21.55
CA ILE A 438 3.66 -8.22 22.24
C ILE A 438 4.74 -7.36 21.57
N GLU A 439 5.36 -6.50 22.36
CA GLU A 439 6.46 -5.66 21.88
C GLU A 439 7.61 -6.53 21.37
N ARG A 440 8.06 -6.27 20.14
CA ARG A 440 9.07 -7.11 19.47
C ARG A 440 10.34 -6.39 19.06
N HIS A 441 10.45 -5.08 19.21
CA HIS A 441 11.53 -4.31 18.60
C HIS A 441 12.72 -4.17 19.54
N ASN A 442 12.45 -3.94 20.84
CA ASN A 442 13.43 -3.51 21.83
C ASN A 442 13.48 -4.41 23.08
N ARG A 443 12.66 -5.48 23.13
CA ARG A 443 12.52 -6.39 24.29
C ARG A 443 12.12 -5.66 25.56
N LEU A 444 11.16 -4.75 25.45
CA LEU A 444 10.65 -3.99 26.60
C LEU A 444 9.85 -4.88 27.56
N GLY A 445 9.32 -6.01 27.06
CA GLY A 445 8.50 -6.94 27.84
C GLY A 445 7.06 -6.47 28.02
N THR A 446 6.62 -5.45 27.27
CA THR A 446 5.24 -4.97 27.27
C THR A 446 4.35 -5.92 26.45
N ILE A 447 3.21 -6.29 27.05
CA ILE A 447 2.21 -7.18 26.47
C ILE A 447 0.84 -6.57 26.76
N GLY A 448 0.17 -6.11 25.72
CA GLY A 448 -1.23 -5.71 25.79
C GLY A 448 -2.11 -6.93 25.60
N LEU A 449 -3.11 -7.10 26.47
CA LEU A 449 -4.10 -8.16 26.37
C LEU A 449 -5.49 -7.58 26.11
N GLY A 450 -6.31 -8.31 25.36
CA GLY A 450 -7.67 -7.93 25.05
C GLY A 450 -8.58 -9.13 24.80
N ILE A 451 -9.88 -8.85 24.77
CA ILE A 451 -10.92 -9.82 24.39
C ILE A 451 -11.55 -9.32 23.10
N VAL A 452 -11.63 -10.20 22.11
CA VAL A 452 -12.22 -9.87 20.81
C VAL A 452 -13.39 -10.79 20.46
N ASN A 453 -14.28 -10.27 19.62
CA ASN A 453 -15.46 -10.93 19.11
C ASN A 453 -15.62 -10.70 17.59
N GLY A 454 -16.10 -11.71 16.86
CA GLY A 454 -16.40 -11.66 15.43
C GLY A 454 -15.44 -12.44 14.53
N PHE A 455 -14.34 -13.00 15.07
CA PHE A 455 -13.36 -13.75 14.27
C PHE A 455 -13.71 -15.21 14.02
N GLY A 456 -14.65 -15.81 14.77
CA GLY A 456 -15.16 -17.16 14.55
C GLY A 456 -14.17 -18.31 14.74
N LEU A 457 -12.99 -18.07 15.33
CA LEU A 457 -11.96 -19.10 15.49
C LEU A 457 -12.39 -20.12 16.56
N ARG A 458 -12.58 -21.38 16.16
CA ARG A 458 -13.08 -22.42 17.09
C ARG A 458 -12.00 -23.18 17.85
N ARG A 459 -10.81 -23.25 17.28
CA ARG A 459 -9.64 -23.96 17.82
C ARG A 459 -8.36 -23.32 17.29
N GLY A 460 -7.25 -23.52 18.00
CA GLY A 460 -5.96 -23.01 17.58
C GLY A 460 -5.71 -21.54 17.92
N ALA A 461 -4.65 -21.02 17.32
CA ALA A 461 -4.24 -19.63 17.36
C ALA A 461 -3.65 -19.22 16.02
N VAL A 462 -3.69 -17.92 15.76
CA VAL A 462 -3.09 -17.28 14.58
C VAL A 462 -2.24 -16.11 15.06
N ALA A 463 -1.13 -15.86 14.39
CA ALA A 463 -0.24 -14.77 14.74
C ALA A 463 0.37 -14.12 13.52
N THR A 464 0.65 -12.81 13.63
CA THR A 464 1.37 -12.06 12.60
C THR A 464 2.28 -10.99 13.19
N THR A 465 3.30 -10.59 12.43
CA THR A 465 4.09 -9.38 12.68
C THR A 465 3.70 -8.19 11.82
N VAL A 466 2.77 -8.38 10.89
CA VAL A 466 2.12 -7.29 10.15
C VAL A 466 0.93 -6.82 10.98
N ALA A 467 1.13 -5.72 11.72
CA ALA A 467 0.15 -5.19 12.67
C ALA A 467 0.26 -3.65 12.70
N HIS A 468 -0.56 -2.97 11.92
CA HIS A 468 -0.44 -1.53 11.66
C HIS A 468 -0.48 -0.72 12.96
N ASP A 469 0.36 0.30 13.17
CA ASP A 469 1.56 0.67 12.39
C ASP A 469 2.86 0.34 13.15
N SER A 470 2.78 0.13 14.47
CA SER A 470 3.96 -0.25 15.26
C SER A 470 4.49 -1.62 14.88
N HIS A 471 3.68 -2.46 14.25
CA HIS A 471 4.03 -3.81 13.82
C HIS A 471 4.62 -4.64 14.93
N ASN A 472 4.00 -4.62 16.10
CA ASN A 472 4.31 -5.57 17.16
C ASN A 472 3.80 -6.98 16.81
N VAL A 473 4.23 -8.01 17.53
CA VAL A 473 3.64 -9.34 17.34
C VAL A 473 2.19 -9.26 17.82
N ILE A 474 1.23 -9.61 16.97
CA ILE A 474 -0.17 -9.75 17.35
C ILE A 474 -0.59 -11.22 17.26
N VAL A 475 -1.20 -11.72 18.31
CA VAL A 475 -1.62 -13.13 18.45
C VAL A 475 -3.08 -13.19 18.87
N LEU A 476 -3.86 -13.98 18.14
CA LEU A 476 -5.27 -14.25 18.42
C LEU A 476 -5.44 -15.75 18.65
N GLY A 477 -6.14 -16.17 19.71
CA GLY A 477 -6.34 -17.60 19.94
C GLY A 477 -7.40 -17.98 20.95
N VAL A 478 -7.75 -19.27 20.92
CA VAL A 478 -8.62 -19.92 21.93
C VAL A 478 -7.85 -20.68 23.01
N SER A 479 -6.53 -20.82 22.87
CA SER A 479 -5.63 -21.52 23.80
C SER A 479 -4.35 -20.73 23.95
N ASP A 480 -3.94 -20.52 25.19
CA ASP A 480 -2.74 -19.76 25.54
C ASP A 480 -1.47 -20.51 25.11
N GLU A 481 -1.49 -21.86 25.11
CA GLU A 481 -0.40 -22.69 24.61
C GLU A 481 -0.19 -22.55 23.09
N ASP A 482 -1.28 -22.56 22.32
CA ASP A 482 -1.19 -22.37 20.86
C ASP A 482 -0.77 -20.93 20.53
N MET A 483 -1.20 -19.94 21.32
CA MET A 483 -0.76 -18.55 21.19
C MET A 483 0.76 -18.40 21.46
N LEU A 484 1.28 -19.05 22.50
CA LEU A 484 2.71 -19.07 22.80
C LEU A 484 3.52 -19.67 21.64
N ILE A 485 3.11 -20.83 21.14
CA ILE A 485 3.79 -21.51 20.01
C ILE A 485 3.77 -20.62 18.76
N ALA A 486 2.66 -19.93 18.51
CA ALA A 486 2.56 -19.03 17.37
C ALA A 486 3.55 -17.85 17.49
N ALA A 487 3.66 -17.23 18.67
CA ALA A 487 4.62 -16.16 18.93
C ALA A 487 6.08 -16.63 18.81
N GLU A 488 6.41 -17.79 19.36
CA GLU A 488 7.75 -18.39 19.25
C GLU A 488 8.12 -18.71 17.80
N GLU A 489 7.17 -19.19 17.01
CA GLU A 489 7.40 -19.49 15.59
C GLU A 489 7.64 -18.21 14.78
N LEU A 490 6.89 -17.13 15.05
CA LEU A 490 7.17 -15.80 14.46
C LEU A 490 8.60 -15.34 14.80
N HIS A 491 9.04 -15.51 16.04
CA HIS A 491 10.43 -15.23 16.41
C HIS A 491 11.42 -16.11 15.65
N ARG A 492 11.18 -17.42 15.54
CA ARG A 492 12.06 -18.36 14.84
C ARG A 492 12.25 -17.99 13.38
N MET A 493 11.18 -17.59 12.70
CA MET A 493 11.19 -17.24 11.27
C MET A 493 11.51 -15.77 10.99
N GLN A 494 11.67 -14.95 12.05
CA GLN A 494 11.88 -13.50 11.97
C GLN A 494 10.72 -12.74 11.30
N GLY A 495 9.50 -13.15 11.61
CA GLY A 495 8.26 -12.46 11.25
C GLY A 495 7.54 -13.05 10.05
N GLY A 496 6.28 -12.67 9.89
CA GLY A 496 5.33 -13.14 8.89
C GLY A 496 4.03 -13.64 9.52
N PHE A 497 3.44 -14.70 8.97
CA PHE A 497 2.16 -15.25 9.43
C PHE A 497 2.29 -16.69 9.92
N VAL A 498 1.60 -17.05 11.00
CA VAL A 498 1.59 -18.40 11.58
C VAL A 498 0.17 -18.81 11.97
N ILE A 499 -0.17 -20.08 11.71
CA ILE A 499 -1.41 -20.72 12.15
C ILE A 499 -1.04 -21.98 12.94
N VAL A 500 -1.53 -22.08 14.17
CA VAL A 500 -1.27 -23.19 15.11
C VAL A 500 -2.58 -23.84 15.50
N ASN A 501 -2.58 -25.16 15.66
CA ASN A 501 -3.68 -25.89 16.26
C ASN A 501 -3.16 -27.13 17.01
N GLU A 502 -3.57 -27.28 18.27
CA GLU A 502 -3.22 -28.44 19.11
C GLU A 502 -1.70 -28.67 19.21
N GLY A 503 -0.96 -27.57 19.42
CA GLY A 503 0.48 -27.56 19.59
C GLY A 503 1.29 -27.75 18.30
N LYS A 504 0.66 -27.64 17.13
CA LYS A 504 1.31 -27.84 15.83
C LYS A 504 1.08 -26.65 14.91
N VAL A 505 2.16 -26.18 14.27
CA VAL A 505 2.09 -25.22 13.18
C VAL A 505 1.46 -25.90 11.96
N LEU A 506 0.27 -25.46 11.55
CA LEU A 506 -0.44 -25.97 10.38
C LEU A 506 0.09 -25.33 9.09
N ALA A 507 0.33 -24.02 9.12
CA ALA A 507 0.86 -23.26 8.00
C ALA A 507 1.62 -22.02 8.52
N SER A 508 2.58 -21.56 7.74
CA SER A 508 3.36 -20.36 8.01
C SER A 508 3.86 -19.72 6.71
N LEU A 509 3.98 -18.40 6.68
CA LEU A 509 4.68 -17.65 5.64
C LEU A 509 5.72 -16.75 6.31
N ALA A 510 7.00 -17.00 6.05
CA ALA A 510 8.08 -16.19 6.59
C ALA A 510 8.25 -14.89 5.79
N LEU A 511 8.28 -13.76 6.51
CA LEU A 511 8.51 -12.41 6.00
C LEU A 511 9.76 -11.82 6.67
N PRO A 512 10.96 -12.35 6.39
CA PRO A 512 12.15 -12.06 7.18
C PRO A 512 12.60 -10.59 7.09
N ILE A 513 12.19 -9.83 6.08
CA ILE A 513 12.55 -8.41 5.93
C ILE A 513 11.58 -7.59 6.77
N ALA A 514 12.08 -7.06 7.87
CA ALA A 514 11.37 -6.33 8.92
C ALA A 514 10.21 -7.09 9.58
N GLY A 515 9.99 -8.36 9.27
CA GLY A 515 8.76 -9.07 9.61
C GLY A 515 7.56 -8.66 8.74
N LEU A 516 7.81 -8.02 7.59
CA LEU A 516 6.79 -7.42 6.73
C LEU A 516 6.86 -7.94 5.29
N MET A 517 8.07 -8.19 4.78
CA MET A 517 8.28 -8.60 3.39
C MET A 517 9.17 -9.84 3.25
N THR A 518 9.09 -10.47 2.09
CA THR A 518 9.97 -11.55 1.66
C THR A 518 10.59 -11.26 0.30
N ASP A 519 11.83 -11.71 0.10
CA ASP A 519 12.54 -11.64 -1.19
C ASP A 519 12.29 -12.87 -2.08
N ARG A 520 11.42 -13.78 -1.62
CA ARG A 520 10.99 -14.98 -2.34
C ARG A 520 10.15 -14.59 -3.57
N PRO A 521 10.25 -15.39 -4.67
CA PRO A 521 9.46 -15.13 -5.87
C PRO A 521 7.97 -15.05 -5.57
N ALA A 522 7.27 -14.11 -6.21
CA ALA A 522 5.83 -13.90 -5.99
C ALA A 522 5.00 -15.19 -6.10
N VAL A 523 5.30 -16.05 -7.09
CA VAL A 523 4.63 -17.36 -7.27
C VAL A 523 4.80 -18.28 -6.06
N GLU A 524 5.97 -18.30 -5.42
CA GLU A 524 6.22 -19.10 -4.21
C GLU A 524 5.47 -18.50 -3.01
N THR A 525 5.53 -17.17 -2.86
CA THR A 525 4.84 -16.43 -1.80
C THR A 525 3.33 -16.66 -1.86
N THR A 526 2.72 -16.53 -3.04
CA THR A 526 1.29 -16.80 -3.26
C THR A 526 0.92 -18.25 -2.99
N ALA A 527 1.76 -19.21 -3.37
CA ALA A 527 1.51 -20.62 -3.04
C ALA A 527 1.50 -20.87 -1.52
N ASN A 528 2.28 -20.12 -0.75
CA ASN A 528 2.26 -20.19 0.71
C ASN A 528 1.08 -19.42 1.32
N LEU A 529 0.63 -18.31 0.72
CA LEU A 529 -0.63 -17.65 1.08
C LEU A 529 -1.83 -18.60 0.90
N HIS A 530 -1.90 -19.34 -0.20
CA HIS A 530 -2.96 -20.35 -0.39
C HIS A 530 -2.95 -21.46 0.67
N LYS A 531 -1.77 -21.86 1.17
CA LYS A 531 -1.67 -22.81 2.29
C LYS A 531 -2.17 -22.19 3.58
N LEU A 532 -1.85 -20.92 3.85
CA LEU A 532 -2.39 -20.19 5.00
C LEU A 532 -3.92 -20.10 4.93
N HIS A 533 -4.48 -19.72 3.78
CA HIS A 533 -5.94 -19.68 3.59
C HIS A 533 -6.58 -21.05 3.81
N SER A 534 -5.98 -22.11 3.26
CA SER A 534 -6.47 -23.48 3.47
C SER A 534 -6.47 -23.86 4.95
N ALA A 535 -5.40 -23.55 5.69
CA ALA A 535 -5.29 -23.82 7.11
C ALA A 535 -6.24 -22.96 7.96
N LEU A 536 -6.50 -21.69 7.58
CA LEU A 536 -7.52 -20.86 8.22
C LEU A 536 -8.91 -21.50 8.08
N HIS A 537 -9.26 -21.99 6.88
CA HIS A 537 -10.53 -22.69 6.67
C HIS A 537 -10.66 -24.00 7.46
N GLU A 538 -9.55 -24.64 7.85
CA GLU A 538 -9.62 -25.77 8.77
C GLU A 538 -10.10 -25.32 10.17
N LEU A 539 -9.65 -24.16 10.65
CA LEU A 539 -10.00 -23.63 11.98
C LEU A 539 -11.33 -22.86 11.99
N HIS A 540 -11.67 -22.24 10.87
CA HIS A 540 -12.90 -21.51 10.62
C HIS A 540 -13.48 -21.85 9.23
N PRO A 541 -14.27 -22.95 9.12
CA PRO A 541 -14.81 -23.39 7.84
C PRO A 541 -15.63 -22.34 7.09
N ASP A 542 -16.38 -21.54 7.82
CA ASP A 542 -17.29 -20.52 7.26
C ASP A 542 -16.63 -19.13 7.10
N LEU A 543 -15.29 -19.03 7.10
CA LEU A 543 -14.58 -17.75 7.00
C LEU A 543 -14.84 -17.10 5.63
N ASP A 544 -15.32 -15.87 5.62
CA ASP A 544 -15.70 -15.13 4.40
C ASP A 544 -15.04 -13.74 4.29
N PHE A 545 -13.99 -13.49 5.08
CA PHE A 545 -13.20 -12.26 5.07
C PHE A 545 -11.70 -12.53 5.28
N HIS A 546 -10.86 -11.54 5.00
CA HIS A 546 -9.40 -11.63 5.14
C HIS A 546 -8.96 -11.54 6.61
N LEU A 547 -8.90 -12.68 7.31
CA LEU A 547 -8.62 -12.73 8.75
C LEU A 547 -7.34 -11.99 9.17
N PHE A 548 -6.21 -12.24 8.48
CA PHE A 548 -4.94 -11.60 8.85
C PHE A 548 -4.93 -10.10 8.61
N LEU A 549 -5.65 -9.64 7.57
CA LEU A 549 -5.82 -8.22 7.30
C LEU A 549 -6.68 -7.57 8.39
N THR A 550 -7.82 -8.17 8.75
CA THR A 550 -8.62 -7.66 9.86
C THR A 550 -7.86 -7.65 11.19
N LEU A 551 -7.02 -8.68 11.43
CA LEU A 551 -6.17 -8.75 12.60
C LEU A 551 -5.11 -7.64 12.62
N SER A 552 -4.48 -7.32 11.48
CA SER A 552 -3.42 -6.31 11.42
C SER A 552 -3.90 -4.92 11.84
N PHE A 553 -5.18 -4.59 11.62
CA PHE A 553 -5.78 -3.31 12.02
C PHE A 553 -6.31 -3.24 13.46
N LEU A 554 -6.24 -4.34 14.23
CA LEU A 554 -6.66 -4.29 15.64
C LEU A 554 -5.65 -3.58 16.55
N SER A 555 -4.42 -3.38 16.05
CA SER A 555 -3.38 -2.66 16.76
C SER A 555 -3.15 -1.23 16.28
N LEU A 556 -4.06 -0.67 15.47
CA LEU A 556 -3.91 0.67 14.90
C LEU A 556 -4.75 1.70 15.69
N PRO A 557 -4.19 2.37 16.73
CA PRO A 557 -4.94 3.22 17.67
C PRO A 557 -5.34 4.60 17.12
N VAL A 558 -5.44 4.74 15.80
CA VAL A 558 -5.90 5.96 15.11
C VAL A 558 -7.23 5.74 14.36
N ILE A 559 -7.75 4.51 14.32
CA ILE A 559 -9.04 4.17 13.72
C ILE A 559 -10.06 3.73 14.80
N PRO A 560 -11.26 4.33 14.89
CA PRO A 560 -12.27 3.97 15.89
C PRO A 560 -12.81 2.52 15.83
N GLU A 561 -13.43 2.00 16.90
CA GLU A 561 -13.62 2.62 18.23
C GLU A 561 -12.64 2.10 19.31
N LEU A 562 -12.32 0.80 19.29
CA LEU A 562 -11.51 0.15 20.31
C LEU A 562 -10.37 -0.65 19.66
N LYS A 563 -9.14 -0.51 20.17
CA LYS A 563 -7.90 -1.09 19.62
C LYS A 563 -7.01 -1.63 20.73
N LEU A 564 -5.99 -2.42 20.39
CA LEU A 564 -5.04 -2.99 21.34
C LEU A 564 -3.61 -2.62 20.97
N THR A 565 -2.89 -1.93 21.85
CA THR A 565 -1.45 -1.67 21.69
C THR A 565 -0.65 -2.66 22.54
N ASP A 566 0.69 -2.66 22.45
CA ASP A 566 1.53 -3.43 23.37
C ASP A 566 1.43 -2.93 24.84
N THR A 567 0.87 -1.74 25.05
CA THR A 567 0.67 -1.09 26.34
C THR A 567 -0.74 -1.28 26.91
N GLY A 568 -1.68 -1.81 26.13
CA GLY A 568 -2.99 -2.24 26.61
C GLY A 568 -4.17 -1.85 25.72
N LEU A 569 -5.38 -2.03 26.25
CA LEU A 569 -6.62 -1.73 25.55
C LEU A 569 -6.82 -0.21 25.44
N PHE A 570 -7.04 0.28 24.22
CA PHE A 570 -7.12 1.70 23.90
C PHE A 570 -8.47 2.06 23.30
N ASP A 571 -9.14 3.04 23.90
CA ASP A 571 -10.37 3.65 23.38
C ASP A 571 -9.99 4.86 22.53
N VAL A 572 -10.22 4.76 21.22
CA VAL A 572 -9.84 5.79 20.25
C VAL A 572 -10.76 7.01 20.35
N ASN A 573 -12.03 6.81 20.71
CA ASN A 573 -13.00 7.89 20.87
C ASN A 573 -12.71 8.73 22.11
N GLU A 574 -12.38 8.08 23.23
CA GLU A 574 -11.98 8.74 24.47
C GLU A 574 -10.48 9.12 24.48
N PHE A 575 -9.74 8.64 23.47
CA PHE A 575 -8.30 8.80 23.27
C PHE A 575 -7.48 8.47 24.53
N ARG A 576 -7.77 7.32 25.15
CA ARG A 576 -7.10 6.87 26.37
C ARG A 576 -7.11 5.35 26.51
N HIS A 577 -6.15 4.86 27.27
CA HIS A 577 -6.17 3.48 27.74
C HIS A 577 -7.34 3.25 28.72
N ILE A 578 -7.99 2.10 28.57
CA ILE A 578 -9.09 1.66 29.43
C ILE A 578 -8.81 0.25 29.97
N SER A 579 -9.51 -0.11 31.04
CA SER A 579 -9.44 -1.47 31.61
C SER A 579 -10.22 -2.46 30.73
N ILE A 580 -9.74 -3.71 30.63
CA ILE A 580 -10.49 -4.82 30.04
C ILE A 580 -11.76 -5.11 30.86
N GLN A 581 -11.66 -5.07 32.19
CA GLN A 581 -12.83 -5.18 33.07
C GLN A 581 -13.64 -3.88 33.01
N ALA A 582 -14.95 -4.02 32.77
CA ALA A 582 -15.91 -2.92 32.83
C ALA A 582 -16.51 -2.80 34.24
N ASP A 583 -16.96 -1.60 34.59
CA ASP A 583 -17.55 -1.26 35.90
C ASP A 583 -19.02 -1.70 36.04
#